data_AF-A0A379S7V6-F1
#
_entry.id   AF-A0A379S7V6-F1
#
_cell.length_a   1.000
_cell.length_b   1.000
_cell.length_c   1.000
_cell.angle_alpha   90.00
_cell.angle_beta   90.00
_cell.angle_gamma   90.00
#
_symmetry.space_group_name_H-M   'P 1'
#
loop_
_entity.id
_entity.type
_entity.pdbx_description
1 polymer ?
#
loop_
_entity_poly.entity_id
_entity_poly.type
_entity_poly.pdbx_seq_one_letter_code
_entity_poly.pdbx_strand_id
1 'polypeptide(L)'
;MLSARQENTLRVVYTGEPLPADRESLFTLSIAAIPSGKPEANRVQMAFRSALKLLYRPDGLAGEPQQAYRHLVWNLTPDGATVRNPTPYYVTLFLLRANGRAPE
;
A
#
# COMPACT_ATOMS: atom_id res chain seq x y z
N MET A 1 -1.44 6.43 26.11
CA MET A 1 0.02 6.43 25.88
C MET A 1 0.46 4.98 25.74
N LEU A 2 1.39 4.69 24.84
CA LEU A 2 2.01 3.36 24.73
C LEU A 2 3.21 3.32 25.67
N SER A 3 3.27 2.31 26.53
CA SER A 3 4.43 2.02 27.38
C SER A 3 5.46 1.17 26.63
N ALA A 4 6.69 1.13 27.13
CA ALA A 4 7.75 0.31 26.54
C ALA A 4 7.32 -1.18 26.49
N ARG A 5 7.57 -1.84 25.36
CA ARG A 5 7.18 -3.24 25.07
C ARG A 5 5.66 -3.50 25.09
N GLN A 6 4.83 -2.47 25.03
CA GLN A 6 3.39 -2.62 24.90
C GLN A 6 2.99 -2.81 23.44
N GLU A 7 2.25 -3.88 23.18
CA GLU A 7 1.57 -4.09 21.90
C GLU A 7 0.13 -3.59 22.01
N ASN A 8 -0.32 -2.86 20.99
CA ASN A 8 -1.72 -2.44 20.87
C ASN A 8 -2.28 -2.93 19.55
N THR A 9 -3.53 -3.39 19.57
CA THR A 9 -4.27 -3.79 18.37
C THR A 9 -5.04 -2.60 17.80
N LEU A 10 -4.86 -2.33 16.51
CA LEU A 10 -5.69 -1.37 15.77
C LEU A 10 -6.90 -2.10 15.19
N ARG A 11 -8.10 -1.58 15.42
CA ARG A 11 -9.33 -2.06 14.78
C ARG A 11 -9.72 -1.13 13.65
N VAL A 12 -9.78 -1.66 12.43
CA VAL A 12 -10.30 -0.96 11.26
C VAL A 12 -11.74 -1.40 11.03
N VAL A 13 -12.65 -0.44 10.84
CA VAL A 13 -14.08 -0.69 10.62
C VAL A 13 -14.51 0.05 9.36
N TYR A 14 -15.19 -0.64 8.46
CA TYR A 14 -15.81 -0.03 7.30
C TYR A 14 -17.14 0.64 7.72
N THR A 15 -17.33 1.91 7.34
CA THR A 15 -18.47 2.73 7.76
C THR A 15 -19.65 2.70 6.78
N GLY A 16 -19.59 1.89 5.73
CA GLY A 16 -20.70 1.71 4.78
C GLY A 16 -20.78 2.74 3.65
N GLU A 17 -19.80 3.63 3.51
CA GLU A 17 -19.71 4.56 2.38
C GLU A 17 -19.64 3.77 1.05
N PRO A 18 -20.38 4.14 0.00
CA PRO A 18 -20.41 3.38 -1.24
C PRO A 18 -19.02 3.32 -1.88
N LEU A 19 -18.53 2.09 -2.10
CA LEU A 19 -17.27 1.80 -2.79
C LEU A 19 -17.56 1.03 -4.09
N PRO A 20 -16.66 1.12 -5.09
CA PRO A 20 -16.74 0.28 -6.28
C PRO A 20 -16.89 -1.20 -5.92
N ALA A 21 -17.89 -1.85 -6.51
CA ALA A 21 -18.14 -3.28 -6.34
C ALA A 21 -17.39 -4.14 -7.38
N ASP A 22 -16.83 -3.52 -8.41
CA ASP A 22 -16.16 -4.19 -9.54
C ASP A 22 -14.63 -4.26 -9.39
N ARG A 23 -14.05 -3.63 -8.35
CA ARG A 23 -12.60 -3.59 -8.12
C ARG A 23 -12.23 -3.29 -6.67
N GLU A 24 -10.98 -3.57 -6.32
CA GLU A 24 -10.40 -3.11 -5.05
C GLU A 24 -10.36 -1.58 -4.97
N SER A 25 -10.50 -1.06 -3.76
CA SER A 25 -10.28 0.35 -3.45
C SER A 25 -9.02 0.51 -2.60
N LEU A 26 -8.13 1.43 -2.99
CA LEU A 26 -6.90 1.73 -2.28
C LEU A 26 -7.06 2.91 -1.33
N PHE A 27 -6.76 2.67 -0.06
CA PHE A 27 -6.64 3.68 1.00
C PHE A 27 -5.22 3.70 1.56
N THR A 28 -4.92 4.77 2.31
CA THR A 28 -3.68 4.88 3.08
C THR A 28 -4.00 4.86 4.58
N LEU A 29 -3.50 3.86 5.29
CA LEU A 29 -3.50 3.83 6.74
C LEU A 29 -2.27 4.60 7.25
N SER A 30 -2.50 5.76 7.87
CA SER A 30 -1.43 6.57 8.46
C SER A 30 -1.38 6.41 9.98
N ILE A 31 -0.24 5.95 10.49
CA ILE A 31 -0.01 5.72 11.92
C ILE A 31 1.13 6.63 12.37
N ALA A 32 0.85 7.52 13.32
CA ALA A 32 1.85 8.44 13.88
C ALA A 32 2.28 7.98 15.28
N ALA A 33 3.57 7.70 15.44
CA ALA A 33 4.21 7.45 16.72
C ALA A 33 4.88 8.75 17.19
N ILE A 34 4.20 9.44 18.10
CA ILE A 34 4.67 10.71 18.67
C ILE A 34 5.34 10.41 20.02
N PRO A 35 6.64 10.70 20.19
CA PRO A 35 7.31 10.50 21.46
C PRO A 35 6.71 11.40 22.54
N SER A 36 6.50 10.84 23.73
CA SER A 36 6.08 11.60 24.91
C SER A 36 7.24 12.41 25.51
N GLY A 37 6.95 13.56 26.10
CA GLY A 37 7.94 14.41 26.78
C GLY A 37 8.10 15.77 26.11
N LYS A 38 8.68 16.73 26.83
CA LYS A 38 9.00 18.05 26.27
C LYS A 38 10.33 17.97 25.51
N PRO A 39 10.47 18.65 24.35
CA PRO A 39 11.76 18.79 23.70
C PRO A 39 12.74 19.48 24.67
N GLU A 40 13.89 18.85 24.91
CA GLU A 40 14.96 19.43 25.71
C GLU A 40 15.92 20.23 24.82
N ALA A 41 16.55 21.28 25.38
CA ALA A 41 17.57 22.05 24.68
C ALA A 41 18.71 21.11 24.23
N ASN A 42 19.18 21.30 23.00
CA ASN A 42 20.27 20.51 22.39
C ASN A 42 20.00 19.00 22.25
N ARG A 43 18.73 18.58 22.13
CA ARG A 43 18.37 17.20 21.77
C ARG A 43 17.48 17.14 20.53
N VAL A 44 17.71 16.12 19.71
CA VAL A 44 16.86 15.79 18.57
C VAL A 44 15.80 14.79 19.02
N GLN A 45 14.53 15.15 18.85
CA GLN A 45 13.39 14.27 19.10
C GLN A 45 12.76 13.88 17.75
N MET A 46 12.62 12.57 17.51
CA MET A 46 12.09 12.04 16.25
C MET A 46 10.68 11.50 16.45
N ALA A 47 9.74 11.93 15.61
CA ALA A 47 8.43 11.31 15.46
C ALA A 47 8.41 10.48 14.18
N PHE A 48 7.78 9.31 14.25
CA PHE A 48 7.71 8.39 13.12
C PHE A 48 6.28 8.35 12.59
N ARG A 49 6.14 8.40 11.27
CA ARG A 49 4.87 8.16 10.59
C ARG A 49 5.02 6.99 9.65
N SER A 50 4.23 5.94 9.87
CA SER A 50 4.07 4.84 8.93
C SER A 50 2.86 5.12 8.05
N ALA A 51 3.02 4.96 6.74
CA ALA A 51 1.94 5.02 5.76
C ALA A 51 1.88 3.66 5.05
N LEU A 52 0.76 2.95 5.23
CA LEU A 52 0.56 1.60 4.70
C LEU A 52 -0.59 1.60 3.70
N LYS A 53 -0.47 0.82 2.63
CA LYS A 53 -1.60 0.56 1.73
C LYS A 53 -2.65 -0.26 2.47
N LEU A 54 -3.91 0.18 2.41
CA LEU A 54 -5.06 -0.54 2.91
C LEU A 54 -5.99 -0.81 1.71
N LEU A 55 -6.11 -2.06 1.31
CA LEU A 55 -6.93 -2.48 0.18
C LEU A 55 -8.28 -2.98 0.69
N TYR A 56 -9.35 -2.28 0.33
CA TYR A 56 -10.71 -2.81 0.48
C TYR A 56 -11.03 -3.69 -0.72
N ARG A 57 -11.52 -4.90 -0.46
CA ARG A 57 -11.90 -5.87 -1.49
C ARG A 57 -13.38 -6.19 -1.35
N PRO A 58 -14.23 -5.82 -2.32
CA PRO A 58 -15.61 -6.28 -2.35
C PRO A 58 -15.67 -7.79 -2.61
N ASP A 59 -16.75 -8.42 -2.14
CA ASP A 59 -17.01 -9.83 -2.43
C ASP A 59 -17.37 -10.05 -3.91
N GLY A 60 -17.09 -11.23 -4.44
CA GLY A 60 -17.51 -11.63 -5.79
C GLY A 60 -16.63 -11.11 -6.94
N LEU A 61 -15.47 -10.50 -6.67
CA LEU A 61 -14.50 -10.19 -7.73
C LEU A 61 -14.04 -11.46 -8.44
N ALA A 62 -14.00 -11.40 -9.77
CA ALA A 62 -13.56 -12.52 -10.60
C ALA A 62 -12.04 -12.70 -10.57
N GLY A 63 -11.60 -13.97 -10.57
CA GLY A 63 -10.20 -14.36 -10.60
C GLY A 63 -9.59 -14.48 -9.19
N GLU A 64 -8.29 -14.75 -9.16
CA GLU A 64 -7.54 -14.94 -7.92
C GLU A 64 -6.59 -13.76 -7.69
N PRO A 65 -6.69 -13.03 -6.56
CA PRO A 65 -5.83 -11.87 -6.29
C PRO A 65 -4.34 -12.21 -6.36
N GLN A 66 -3.97 -13.41 -5.91
CA GLN A 66 -2.58 -13.90 -5.91
C GLN A 66 -2.05 -14.16 -7.32
N GLN A 67 -2.92 -14.34 -8.32
CA GLN A 67 -2.55 -14.56 -9.72
C GLN A 67 -2.66 -13.30 -10.58
N ALA A 68 -3.21 -12.20 -10.03
CA ALA A 68 -3.46 -10.97 -10.77
C ALA A 68 -2.23 -10.44 -11.53
N TYR A 69 -1.04 -10.56 -10.93
CA TYR A 69 0.22 -10.11 -11.53
C TYR A 69 0.55 -10.82 -12.86
N ARG A 70 0.06 -12.05 -13.07
CA ARG A 70 0.29 -12.81 -14.31
C ARG A 70 -0.51 -12.27 -15.50
N HIS A 71 -1.56 -11.51 -15.22
CA HIS A 71 -2.44 -10.92 -16.24
C HIS A 71 -2.03 -9.50 -16.63
N LEU A 72 -0.94 -8.98 -16.07
CA LEU A 72 -0.40 -7.68 -16.48
C LEU A 72 0.05 -7.72 -17.94
N VAL A 73 -0.41 -6.75 -18.72
CA VAL A 73 -0.07 -6.62 -20.14
C VAL A 73 0.96 -5.51 -20.28
N TRP A 74 2.13 -5.86 -20.79
CA TRP A 74 3.26 -4.96 -20.97
C TRP A 74 3.36 -4.50 -22.42
N ASN A 75 3.63 -3.22 -22.63
CA ASN A 75 3.90 -2.67 -23.95
C ASN A 75 5.15 -1.80 -23.89
N LEU A 76 6.14 -2.14 -24.72
CA LEU A 76 7.38 -1.39 -24.87
C LEU A 76 7.14 -0.22 -25.83
N THR A 77 7.50 0.98 -25.39
CA THR A 77 7.44 2.21 -26.17
C THR A 77 8.85 2.77 -26.33
N PRO A 78 9.10 3.68 -27.29
CA PRO A 78 10.38 4.38 -27.39
C PRO A 78 10.80 5.08 -26.07
N ASP A 79 9.82 5.49 -25.27
CA ASP A 79 10.03 6.19 -23.98
C ASP A 79 10.09 5.24 -22.76
N GLY A 80 10.05 3.92 -22.96
CA GLY A 80 10.17 2.94 -21.87
C GLY A 80 9.16 1.80 -21.94
N ALA A 81 8.57 1.44 -20.80
CA ALA A 81 7.58 0.36 -20.71
C ALA A 81 6.30 0.87 -20.05
N THR A 82 5.17 0.57 -20.67
CA THR A 82 3.84 0.79 -20.08
C THR A 82 3.26 -0.55 -19.64
N VAL A 83 2.54 -0.55 -18.52
CA VAL A 83 1.87 -1.74 -17.99
C VAL A 83 0.38 -1.45 -17.81
N ARG A 84 -0.45 -2.31 -18.39
CA ARG A 84 -1.90 -2.32 -18.19
C ARG A 84 -2.26 -3.44 -17.24
N ASN A 85 -3.00 -3.11 -16.19
CA ASN A 85 -3.60 -4.09 -15.29
C ASN A 85 -5.10 -4.25 -15.65
N PRO A 86 -5.49 -5.34 -16.31
CA PRO A 86 -6.89 -5.60 -16.63
C PRO A 86 -7.69 -6.22 -15.47
N THR A 87 -7.02 -6.55 -14.36
CA THR A 87 -7.64 -7.24 -13.22
C THR A 87 -8.28 -6.25 -12.25
N PRO A 88 -9.25 -6.70 -11.42
CA PRO A 88 -9.86 -5.85 -10.40
C PRO A 88 -8.98 -5.66 -9.15
N TYR A 89 -7.74 -6.17 -9.15
CA TYR A 89 -6.84 -6.19 -7.98
C TYR A 89 -5.65 -5.26 -8.15
N TYR A 90 -5.19 -4.64 -7.07
CA TYR A 90 -3.93 -3.90 -7.07
C TYR A 90 -2.74 -4.86 -7.10
N VAL A 91 -1.82 -4.65 -8.04
CA VAL A 91 -0.53 -5.35 -8.11
C VAL A 91 0.58 -4.39 -7.71
N THR A 92 1.36 -4.74 -6.69
CA THR A 92 2.56 -3.98 -6.32
C THR A 92 3.79 -4.63 -6.95
N LEU A 93 4.46 -3.88 -7.83
CA LEU A 93 5.71 -4.30 -8.46
C LEU A 93 6.87 -3.89 -7.56
N PHE A 94 7.57 -4.87 -6.98
CA PHE A 94 8.73 -4.61 -6.12
C PHE A 94 10.04 -4.50 -6.89
N LEU A 95 10.18 -5.30 -7.94
CA LEU A 95 11.35 -5.33 -8.79
C LEU A 95 10.90 -5.50 -10.23
N LEU A 96 11.30 -4.57 -11.08
CA LEU A 96 11.10 -4.65 -12.51
C LEU A 96 12.46 -4.75 -13.20
N ARG A 97 12.59 -5.67 -14.16
CA ARG A 97 13.78 -5.83 -14.98
C ARG A 97 13.38 -6.01 -16.45
N ALA A 98 14.09 -5.34 -17.34
CA ALA A 98 14.02 -5.53 -18.78
C ALA A 98 15.41 -5.98 -19.27
N ASN A 99 15.48 -7.09 -20.01
CA ASN A 99 16.75 -7.65 -20.54
C ASN A 99 17.84 -7.83 -19.47
N GLY A 100 17.45 -8.22 -18.24
CA GLY A 100 18.38 -8.42 -17.12
C GLY A 100 18.83 -7.15 -16.39
N ARG A 101 18.36 -5.96 -16.80
CA ARG A 101 18.68 -4.66 -16.17
C ARG A 101 17.42 -4.04 -15.57
N ALA A 102 17.56 -3.27 -14.49
CA ALA A 102 16.46 -2.42 -14.04
C ALA A 102 16.19 -1.36 -15.12
N PRO A 103 14.92 -1.05 -15.44
CA PRO A 103 14.61 0.09 -16.30
C PRO A 103 15.08 1.38 -15.60
N GLU A 104 15.78 2.25 -16.33
CA GLU A 104 16.17 3.59 -15.85
C GLU A 104 14.97 4.52 -15.72
#